data_AF-A0A1B9BCW6-F1
#
_entry.id   AF-A0A1B9BCW6-F1
#
_cell.length_a   1.000
_cell.length_b   1.000
_cell.length_c   1.000
_cell.angle_alpha   90.00
_cell.angle_beta   90.00
_cell.angle_gamma   90.00
#
_symmetry.space_group_name_H-M   'P 1'
#
loop_
_entity.id
_entity.type
_entity.pdbx_description
1 polymer ?
#
loop_
_entity_poly.entity_id
_entity_poly.type
_entity_poly.pdbx_seq_one_letter_code
_entity_poly.pdbx_strand_id
1 'polypeptide(L)'
;MSSGEIWARWEVQARDVAATSAAEDCTCEELVDHLFEYLDHQVPREQEERLDRHIAGCEDCQDRAQAENHVRQVLKKSCATAAPATLRTRITQQISIFRRMTH
;
A
#
# COMPACT_ATOMS: atom_id res chain seq x y z
N MET A 1 5.88 -6.03 -32.80
CA MET A 1 6.62 -5.74 -31.55
C MET A 1 5.84 -6.45 -30.45
N SER A 2 6.47 -7.46 -29.84
CA SER A 2 5.80 -8.47 -29.03
C SER A 2 5.28 -7.88 -27.72
N SER A 3 4.04 -8.21 -27.37
CA SER A 3 3.34 -7.78 -26.16
C SER A 3 3.87 -8.45 -24.87
N GLY A 4 5.11 -8.95 -24.89
CA GLY A 4 5.70 -9.79 -23.85
C GLY A 4 6.81 -9.14 -23.00
N GLU A 5 7.10 -7.86 -23.17
CA GLU A 5 8.26 -7.20 -22.52
C GLU A 5 7.89 -6.08 -21.54
N ILE A 6 6.62 -5.96 -21.15
CA ILE A 6 6.16 -4.86 -20.28
C ILE A 6 6.34 -5.18 -18.79
N TRP A 7 6.56 -6.45 -18.43
CA TRP A 7 6.57 -6.90 -17.02
C TRP A 7 7.97 -7.20 -16.46
N ALA A 8 9.06 -6.92 -17.20
CA ALA A 8 10.43 -7.24 -16.78
C ALA A 8 11.11 -6.13 -15.96
N ARG A 9 10.34 -5.27 -15.27
CA ARG A 9 10.87 -4.19 -14.43
C ARG A 9 9.93 -3.84 -13.27
N TRP A 10 9.48 -4.86 -12.56
CA TRP A 10 8.91 -4.71 -11.22
C TRP A 10 9.58 -5.76 -10.32
N GLU A 11 10.89 -5.63 -10.16
CA GLU A 11 11.60 -6.39 -9.13
C GLU A 11 11.30 -5.69 -7.81
N VAL A 12 10.31 -6.21 -7.09
CA VAL A 12 9.97 -5.79 -5.73
C VAL A 12 11.24 -5.96 -4.91
N GLN A 13 11.92 -4.84 -4.63
CA GLN A 13 13.11 -4.82 -3.79
C GLN A 13 12.64 -5.08 -2.35
N ALA A 14 12.37 -6.34 -2.03
CA ALA A 14 12.32 -6.80 -0.66
C ALA A 14 13.74 -6.68 -0.08
N ARG A 15 14.09 -5.49 0.41
CA ARG A 15 15.29 -5.28 1.20
C ARG A 15 14.89 -5.30 2.67
N ASP A 16 15.47 -6.25 3.38
CA ASP A 16 15.35 -6.43 4.82
C ASP A 16 15.55 -5.09 5.56
N VAL A 17 14.51 -4.62 6.24
CA VAL A 17 14.59 -3.48 7.15
C VAL A 17 15.28 -3.94 8.44
N ALA A 18 16.61 -3.96 8.39
CA ALA A 18 17.42 -4.02 9.59
C ALA A 18 17.34 -2.66 10.29
N ALA A 19 16.67 -2.68 11.44
CA ALA A 19 16.50 -1.57 12.37
C ALA A 19 17.81 -0.84 12.66
N THR A 20 17.76 0.49 12.58
CA THR A 20 18.72 1.35 13.28
C THR A 20 17.96 2.27 14.21
N SER A 21 18.12 2.03 15.50
CA SER A 21 17.64 2.87 16.58
C SER A 21 18.46 4.16 16.65
N ALA A 22 17.79 5.30 16.54
CA ALA A 22 17.98 6.50 17.38
C ALA A 22 17.52 7.74 16.62
N ALA A 23 16.32 8.26 16.93
CA ALA A 23 15.96 9.68 16.88
C ALA A 23 16.43 10.53 15.68
N GLU A 24 16.62 9.96 14.50
CA GLU A 24 16.92 10.69 13.27
C GLU A 24 15.63 10.86 12.48
N ASP A 25 15.35 12.12 12.16
CA ASP A 25 14.23 12.55 11.34
C ASP A 25 14.17 11.69 10.06
N CYS A 26 12.96 11.21 9.73
CA CYS A 26 12.74 10.47 8.49
C CYS A 26 13.26 11.30 7.29
N THR A 27 13.95 10.65 6.36
CA THR A 27 14.46 11.29 5.14
C THR A 27 13.46 11.15 4.00
N CYS A 28 13.56 12.03 2.99
CA CYS A 28 12.72 11.92 1.79
C CYS A 28 12.93 10.57 1.07
N GLU A 29 14.16 10.02 1.10
CA GLU A 29 14.47 8.72 0.49
C GLU A 29 13.76 7.57 1.25
N GLU A 30 13.79 7.59 2.59
CA GLU A 30 13.06 6.63 3.42
C GLU A 30 11.55 6.66 3.14
N LEU A 31 10.97 7.86 3.00
CA LEU A 31 9.54 7.95 2.65
C LEU A 31 9.26 7.35 1.27
N VAL A 32 10.09 7.65 0.27
CA VAL A 32 9.88 7.14 -1.09
C VAL A 32 9.97 5.62 -1.15
N ASP A 33 10.92 5.04 -0.41
CA ASP A 33 11.09 3.58 -0.31
C ASP A 33 9.90 2.88 0.35
N HIS A 34 9.20 3.57 1.26
CA HIS A 34 8.08 3.03 2.02
C HIS A 34 6.71 3.63 1.63
N LEU A 35 6.64 4.40 0.55
CA LEU A 35 5.46 5.21 0.23
C LEU A 35 4.22 4.33 0.02
N PHE A 36 4.37 3.21 -0.68
CA PHE A 36 3.26 2.32 -0.98
C PHE A 36 2.79 1.57 0.26
N GLU A 37 3.72 1.02 1.05
CA GLU A 37 3.42 0.36 2.31
C GLU A 37 2.74 1.32 3.29
N TYR A 38 3.21 2.55 3.37
CA TYR A 38 2.60 3.61 4.17
C TYR A 38 1.16 3.90 3.73
N LEU A 39 0.93 4.10 2.43
CA LEU A 39 -0.41 4.37 1.89
C LEU A 39 -1.37 3.17 2.02
N ASP A 40 -0.83 1.95 2.14
CA ASP A 40 -1.59 0.73 2.41
C ASP A 40 -1.72 0.41 3.90
N HIS A 41 -1.18 1.25 4.80
CA HIS A 41 -1.10 1.01 6.25
C HIS A 41 -0.42 -0.31 6.62
N GLN A 42 0.60 -0.70 5.85
CA GLN A 42 1.41 -1.92 6.02
C GLN A 42 2.78 -1.64 6.64
N VAL A 43 2.98 -0.45 7.20
CA VAL A 43 4.17 -0.10 7.99
C VAL A 43 3.90 -0.28 9.49
N PRO A 44 4.94 -0.57 10.31
CA PRO A 44 4.82 -0.53 11.76
C PRO A 44 4.37 0.86 12.24
N ARG A 45 3.59 0.92 13.33
CA ARG A 45 3.05 2.18 13.86
C ARG A 45 4.09 3.25 14.18
N GLU A 46 5.22 2.84 14.74
CA GLU A 46 6.33 3.77 15.03
C GLU A 46 6.90 4.40 13.75
N GLN A 47 6.93 3.63 12.65
CA GLN A 47 7.36 4.12 11.35
C GLN A 47 6.29 5.03 10.74
N GLU A 48 5.01 4.67 10.84
CA GLU A 48 3.88 5.48 10.38
C GLU A 48 3.93 6.91 10.97
N GLU A 49 4.13 7.04 12.28
CA GLU A 49 4.23 8.35 12.96
C GLU A 49 5.42 9.19 12.49
N ARG A 50 6.55 8.54 12.14
CA ARG A 50 7.74 9.22 11.60
C ARG A 50 7.50 9.72 10.17
N LEU A 51 6.88 8.89 9.33
CA LEU A 51 6.52 9.24 7.95
C LEU A 51 5.48 10.36 7.92
N ASP A 52 4.46 10.30 8.78
CA ASP A 52 3.44 11.35 8.93
C ASP A 52 4.06 12.71 9.25
N ARG A 53 4.98 12.74 10.22
CA ARG A 53 5.67 13.97 10.60
C ARG A 53 6.50 14.53 9.43
N HIS A 54 7.16 13.65 8.68
CA HIS A 54 7.95 14.06 7.52
C HIS A 54 7.07 14.63 6.40
N ILE A 55 5.98 13.95 6.04
CA ILE A 55 5.02 14.41 5.03
C ILE A 55 4.43 15.78 5.41
N ALA A 56 4.09 15.97 6.69
CA ALA A 56 3.56 17.25 7.16
C ALA A 56 4.57 18.42 7.09
N GLY A 57 5.87 18.12 7.05
CA GLY A 57 6.95 19.11 7.01
C GLY A 57 7.64 19.28 5.64
N CYS A 58 7.32 18.45 4.65
CA CYS A 58 8.01 18.41 3.36
C CYS A 58 7.02 18.45 2.18
N GLU A 59 6.99 19.57 1.46
CA GLU A 59 6.08 19.81 0.33
C GLU A 59 6.26 18.78 -0.80
N ASP A 60 7.50 18.45 -1.19
CA ASP A 60 7.81 17.47 -2.24
C ASP A 60 7.27 16.07 -1.89
N CYS A 61 7.39 15.68 -0.62
CA CYS A 61 6.89 14.41 -0.12
C CYS A 61 5.36 14.37 0.01
N GLN A 62 4.75 15.50 0.38
CA GLN A 62 3.30 15.66 0.33
C GLN A 62 2.77 15.51 -1.10
N ASP A 63 3.40 16.17 -2.08
CA ASP A 63 2.99 16.09 -3.48
C ASP A 63 3.10 14.67 -4.03
N ARG A 64 4.17 13.93 -3.69
CA ARG A 64 4.31 12.52 -4.03
C ARG A 64 3.16 11.67 -3.46
N ALA A 65 2.86 11.82 -2.18
CA ALA A 65 1.78 11.08 -1.53
C ALA A 65 0.41 11.44 -2.13
N GLN A 66 0.18 12.71 -2.49
CA GLN A 66 -1.05 13.15 -3.15
C GLN A 66 -1.18 12.59 -4.56
N ALA A 67 -0.10 12.60 -5.35
CA ALA A 67 -0.09 12.06 -6.71
C ALA A 67 -0.44 10.56 -6.71
N GLU A 68 0.17 9.78 -5.82
CA GLU A 68 -0.11 8.36 -5.70
C GLU A 68 -1.56 8.10 -5.26
N ASN A 69 -2.06 8.85 -4.27
CA ASN A 69 -3.46 8.79 -3.87
C ASN A 69 -4.41 9.14 -5.02
N HIS A 70 -4.06 10.12 -5.86
CA HIS A 70 -4.86 10.49 -7.02
C HIS A 70 -4.96 9.34 -8.03
N VAL A 71 -3.85 8.67 -8.33
CA VAL A 71 -3.84 7.48 -9.20
C VAL A 71 -4.72 6.38 -8.62
N ARG A 72 -4.58 6.07 -7.32
CA ARG A 72 -5.40 5.07 -6.62
C ARG A 72 -6.89 5.40 -6.68
N GLN A 73 -7.26 6.68 -6.55
CA GLN A 73 -8.65 7.12 -6.70
C GLN A 73 -9.19 6.93 -8.13
N VAL A 74 -8.38 7.24 -9.16
CA VAL A 74 -8.75 7.03 -10.56
C VAL A 74 -8.98 5.54 -10.84
N LEU A 75 -8.07 4.68 -10.37
CA LEU A 75 -8.20 3.22 -10.49
C LEU A 75 -9.48 2.72 -9.81
N LYS A 76 -9.75 3.18 -8.58
CA LYS A 76 -10.96 2.81 -7.84
C LYS A 76 -12.25 3.20 -8.57
N LYS A 77 -12.29 4.37 -9.22
CA LYS A 77 -13.44 4.81 -10.03
C LYS A 77 -13.60 3.98 -11.29
N SER A 78 -12.50 3.63 -11.94
CA SER A 78 -12.48 2.90 -13.22
C SER A 78 -12.82 1.41 -13.06
N CYS A 79 -12.48 0.82 -11.91
CA CYS A 79 -12.70 -0.60 -11.61
C CYS A 79 -13.97 -0.87 -10.79
N ALA A 80 -14.89 0.10 -10.68
CA ALA A 80 -16.11 0.00 -9.86
C ALA A 80 -17.22 -0.89 -10.46
N THR A 81 -16.86 -1.97 -11.16
CA THR A 81 -17.85 -2.98 -11.58
C THR A 81 -18.24 -3.81 -10.36
N ALA A 82 -19.52 -3.80 -10.00
CA ALA A 82 -20.00 -4.55 -8.85
C ALA A 82 -19.62 -6.04 -8.98
N ALA A 83 -18.91 -6.57 -7.98
CA ALA A 83 -18.59 -8.00 -7.93
C ALA A 83 -19.88 -8.84 -8.13
N PRO A 84 -19.85 -9.88 -9.00
CA PRO A 84 -21.03 -10.68 -9.28
C PRO A 84 -21.70 -11.21 -8.01
N ALA A 85 -23.03 -11.14 -7.96
CA ALA A 85 -23.81 -11.54 -6.77
C ALA A 85 -23.51 -12.99 -6.35
N THR A 86 -23.26 -13.88 -7.32
CA THR A 86 -22.87 -15.28 -7.09
C THR A 86 -21.57 -15.41 -6.30
N LEU A 87 -20.57 -14.57 -6.60
CA LEU A 87 -19.29 -14.56 -5.88
C LEU A 87 -19.48 -14.06 -4.45
N ARG A 88 -20.24 -12.98 -4.24
CA ARG A 88 -20.54 -12.45 -2.90
C ARG A 88 -21.23 -13.49 -2.02
N THR A 89 -22.22 -14.19 -2.57
CA THR A 89 -22.93 -15.27 -1.85
C THR A 89 -21.98 -16.38 -1.45
N ARG A 90 -21.13 -16.85 -2.37
CA ARG A 90 -20.13 -17.90 -2.09
C ARG A 90 -19.16 -17.48 -0.98
N ILE A 91 -18.58 -16.28 -1.07
CA ILE A 91 -17.62 -15.79 -0.07
C ILE A 91 -18.28 -15.68 1.31
N THR A 92 -19.49 -15.12 1.38
CA THR A 92 -20.22 -14.95 2.65
C THR A 92 -20.53 -16.30 3.31
N GLN A 93 -20.93 -17.30 2.51
CA GLN A 93 -21.15 -18.67 2.99
C GLN A 93 -19.86 -19.29 3.54
N GLN A 94 -18.74 -19.18 2.82
CA GLN A 94 -17.46 -19.74 3.25
C GLN A 94 -16.96 -19.08 4.55
N ILE A 95 -17.06 -17.75 4.67
CA ILE A 95 -16.71 -17.04 5.91
C ILE A 95 -17.59 -17.49 7.09
N SER A 96 -18.89 -17.69 6.85
CA SER A 96 -19.83 -18.18 7.87
C SER A 96 -19.50 -19.60 8.34
N ILE A 97 -19.08 -20.48 7.43
CA ILE A 97 -18.65 -21.84 7.75
C ILE A 97 -17.35 -21.77 8.56
N PHE A 98 -16.34 -21.04 8.07
CA PHE A 98 -15.05 -20.92 8.73
C PHE A 98 -15.19 -20.41 10.17
N ARG A 99 -15.95 -19.32 10.37
CA ARG A 99 -16.24 -18.77 11.71
C ARG A 99 -16.91 -19.75 12.67
N ARG A 100 -17.70 -20.69 12.15
CA ARG A 100 -18.33 -21.75 12.94
C ARG A 100 -17.39 -22.91 13.28
N MET A 101 -16.33 -23.11 12.50
CA MET A 101 -15.36 -24.19 12.69
C MET A 101 -14.18 -23.78 13.57
N THR A 102 -13.84 -22.49 13.62
CA THR A 102 -12.71 -21.95 14.39
C THR A 102 -13.08 -21.49 15.80
N HIS A 103 -14.19 -21.99 16.35
CA HIS A 103 -14.72 -21.63 17.66
C HIS A 103 -15.07 -22.90 18.45
#